data_AF-A0A560Z4Q1-F1
#
_entry.id   AF-A0A560Z4Q1-F1
#
_cell.length_a   1.000
_cell.length_b   1.000
_cell.length_c   1.000
_cell.angle_alpha   90.00
_cell.angle_beta   90.00
_cell.angle_gamma   90.00
#
_symmetry.space_group_name_H-M   'P 1'
#
loop_
_entity.id
_entity.type
_entity.pdbx_description
1 polymer ?
#
loop_
_entity_poly.entity_id
_entity_poly.type
_entity_poly.pdbx_seq_one_letter_code
_entity_poly.pdbx_strand_id
1 'polypeptide(L)' 'MGSLTQQQLENARADFLEYDANDNGRVSVEEFTLVMIQYLSAGSVESLLTLVNRDGDDEISWEEFLAEFYG' A
#
# COMPACT_ATOMS: atom_id res chain seq x y z
N MET A 1 17.04 2.55 3.53
CA MET A 1 16.09 1.45 3.32
C MET A 1 15.77 1.40 1.84
N GLY A 2 15.48 0.23 1.28
CA GLY A 2 15.40 0.04 -0.17
C GLY A 2 14.26 0.85 -0.77
N SER A 3 14.58 1.93 -1.47
CA SER A 3 13.63 2.67 -2.30
C SER A 3 13.08 1.72 -3.35
N LEU A 4 11.75 1.60 -3.45
CA LEU A 4 11.13 0.87 -4.56
C LEU A 4 11.59 1.52 -5.87
N THR A 5 11.98 0.69 -6.83
CA THR A 5 12.30 1.19 -8.17
C THR A 5 11.03 1.70 -8.84
N GLN A 6 11.16 2.62 -9.81
CA GLN A 6 10.02 3.11 -10.60
C GLN A 6 9.12 1.96 -11.11
N GLN A 7 9.73 0.85 -11.55
CA GLN A 7 9.02 -0.33 -12.00
C GLN A 7 8.17 -0.99 -10.90
N GLN A 8 8.71 -1.10 -9.68
CA GLN A 8 7.96 -1.66 -8.56
C GLN A 8 6.84 -0.71 -8.12
N LEU A 9 7.04 0.59 -8.27
CA LEU A 9 6.02 1.57 -7.97
C LEU A 9 4.88 1.56 -8.99
N GLU A 10 5.20 1.37 -10.28
CA GLU A 10 4.19 1.18 -11.32
C GLU A 10 3.41 -0.12 -11.12
N ASN A 11 4.08 -1.21 -10.75
CA ASN A 11 3.40 -2.47 -10.40
C ASN A 11 2.51 -2.27 -9.18
N ALA A 12 3.03 -1.65 -8.11
CA ALA A 12 2.23 -1.34 -6.92
C ALA A 12 1.03 -0.45 -7.25
N ARG A 13 1.17 0.50 -8.17
CA ARG A 13 0.07 1.34 -8.66
C ARG A 13 -0.97 0.56 -9.44
N ALA A 14 -0.52 -0.36 -10.30
CA ALA A 14 -1.41 -1.21 -11.10
C ALA A 14 -2.19 -2.17 -10.20
N ASP A 15 -1.52 -2.79 -9.23
CA ASP A 15 -2.17 -3.57 -8.18
C ASP A 15 -3.15 -2.69 -7.41
N PHE A 16 -2.74 -1.51 -6.91
CA PHE A 16 -3.62 -0.57 -6.22
C PHE A 16 -4.90 -0.24 -7.00
N LEU A 17 -4.77 0.06 -8.29
CA LEU A 17 -5.91 0.35 -9.17
C LEU A 17 -6.80 -0.87 -9.42
N GLU A 18 -6.24 -2.08 -9.38
CA GLU A 18 -7.02 -3.32 -9.49
C GLU A 18 -7.85 -3.59 -8.23
N TYR A 19 -7.38 -3.13 -7.06
CA TYR A 19 -8.10 -3.25 -5.79
C TYR A 19 -9.00 -2.05 -5.46
N ASP A 20 -8.71 -0.86 -6.00
CA ASP A 20 -9.54 0.36 -5.90
C ASP A 20 -10.81 0.23 -6.76
N ALA A 21 -11.73 -0.63 -6.33
CA ALA A 21 -12.94 -0.98 -7.07
C ALA A 21 -13.92 0.20 -7.25
N ASN A 22 -13.78 1.25 -6.44
CA ASN A 22 -14.59 2.46 -6.48
C ASN A 22 -13.85 3.66 -7.13
N ASP A 23 -12.63 3.46 -7.63
CA ASP A 23 -11.79 4.48 -8.30
C ASP A 23 -11.66 5.76 -7.46
N ASN A 24 -11.58 5.60 -6.14
CA ASN A 24 -11.48 6.74 -5.21
C ASN A 24 -10.02 7.10 -4.89
N GLY A 25 -9.05 6.34 -5.41
CA GLY A 25 -7.62 6.50 -5.18
C GLY A 25 -7.15 6.01 -3.81
N ARG A 26 -7.96 5.21 -3.12
CA ARG A 26 -7.72 4.66 -1.79
C ARG A 26 -8.06 3.17 -1.80
N VAL A 27 -7.27 2.37 -1.12
CA VAL A 27 -7.61 0.97 -0.84
C VAL A 27 -7.75 0.81 0.65
N SER A 28 -8.74 0.05 1.09
CA SER A 28 -8.88 -0.21 2.52
C SER A 28 -7.69 -1.02 3.04
N VAL A 29 -7.33 -0.82 4.31
CA VAL A 29 -6.29 -1.59 5.01
C VAL A 29 -6.53 -3.09 4.86
N GLU A 30 -7.79 -3.50 4.87
CA GLU A 30 -8.20 -4.89 4.69
C GLU A 30 -7.87 -5.41 3.29
N GLU A 31 -8.18 -4.65 2.24
CA GLU A 31 -7.82 -4.97 0.85
C GLU A 31 -6.31 -5.02 0.68
N PHE A 32 -5.59 -3.99 1.12
CA PHE A 32 -4.13 -3.94 1.07
C PHE A 32 -3.49 -5.13 1.79
N THR A 33 -4.06 -5.53 2.93
CA THR A 33 -3.63 -6.71 3.68
C THR A 33 -3.79 -7.97 2.84
N LEU A 34 -4.96 -8.19 2.24
CA LEU A 34 -5.25 -9.35 1.40
C LEU A 34 -4.29 -9.48 0.21
N VAL A 35 -3.86 -8.37 -0.38
CA VAL A 35 -2.82 -8.37 -1.42
C VAL A 35 -1.48 -8.76 -0.82
N MET A 36 -1.07 -8.03 0.22
CA MET A 36 0.29 -8.14 0.75
C MET A 36 0.54 -9.47 1.44
N ILE A 37 -0.47 -10.14 2.01
CA ILE A 37 -0.29 -11.48 2.57
C ILE A 37 0.11 -12.54 1.52
N GLN A 38 -0.12 -12.28 0.23
CA GLN A 38 0.34 -13.18 -0.85
C GLN A 38 1.85 -13.06 -1.08
N TYR A 39 2.45 -11.94 -0.67
CA TYR A 39 3.86 -11.62 -0.87
C TYR A 39 4.67 -11.58 0.45
N LEU A 40 4.01 -11.36 1.58
CA LEU A 40 4.58 -11.14 2.92
C LEU A 40 3.81 -11.94 3.98
N SER A 41 4.41 -12.16 5.13
CA SER A 41 3.71 -12.75 6.29
C SER A 41 2.82 -11.72 6.98
N ALA A 42 1.72 -12.16 7.61
CA ALA A 42 0.77 -11.27 8.30
C ALA A 42 1.43 -10.25 9.24
N GLY A 43 2.42 -10.67 10.05
CA GLY A 43 3.14 -9.73 10.94
C GLY A 43 4.01 -8.70 10.20
N SER A 44 4.52 -9.04 9.01
CA SER A 44 5.23 -8.08 8.15
C SER A 44 4.26 -7.09 7.51
N VAL A 45 3.05 -7.56 7.16
CA VAL A 45 1.99 -6.71 6.61
C VAL A 45 1.49 -5.71 7.66
N GLU A 46 1.24 -6.13 8.90
CA GLU A 46 0.89 -5.21 10.00
C GLU A 46 1.98 -4.15 10.22
N SER A 47 3.25 -4.54 10.18
CA SER A 47 4.36 -3.60 10.32
C SER A 47 4.41 -2.62 9.14
N LEU A 48 4.08 -3.09 7.93
CA LEU A 48 4.05 -2.27 6.72
C LEU A 48 2.85 -1.32 6.73
N LEU A 49 1.67 -1.79 7.14
CA LEU A 49 0.47 -1.00 7.37
C LEU A 49 0.73 0.13 8.35
N THR A 50 1.35 -0.16 9.49
CA THR A 50 1.66 0.87 10.49
C THR A 50 2.67 1.91 9.96
N LEU A 51 3.42 1.55 8.91
CA LEU A 51 4.37 2.44 8.25
C LEU A 51 3.68 3.32 7.19
N VAL A 52 2.84 2.71 6.35
CA VAL A 52 2.22 3.37 5.19
C VAL A 52 0.90 4.05 5.53
N ASN A 53 0.15 3.57 6.52
CA ASN A 53 -1.05 4.22 7.04
C ASN A 53 -0.67 5.10 8.24
N ARG A 54 -0.20 6.31 7.95
CA ARG A 54 0.27 7.24 8.99
C ARG A 54 -0.85 8.03 9.62
N ASP A 55 -1.90 8.30 8.85
CA ASP A 55 -3.05 9.06 9.35
C ASP A 55 -3.98 8.17 10.19
N GLY A 56 -3.92 6.85 10.00
CA GLY A 56 -4.69 5.87 10.75
C GLY A 56 -6.16 5.85 10.35
N ASP A 57 -6.54 6.44 9.22
CA ASP A 57 -7.79 6.11 8.55
C ASP A 57 -7.64 4.68 8.04
N ASP A 58 -8.63 3.80 8.20
CA ASP A 58 -8.53 2.38 7.81
C ASP A 58 -8.41 2.19 6.26
N GLU A 59 -7.88 3.17 5.56
CA GLU A 59 -7.55 3.20 4.14
C GLU A 59 -6.07 3.56 3.95
N ILE A 60 -5.54 3.28 2.76
CA ILE A 60 -4.22 3.71 2.34
C ILE A 60 -4.42 4.52 1.08
N SER A 61 -4.09 5.79 1.19
CA SER A 61 -4.13 6.70 0.06
C SER A 61 -2.82 6.67 -0.72
N TRP A 62 -2.90 6.91 -2.03
CA TRP A 62 -1.71 6.95 -2.90
C TRP A 62 -0.66 7.97 -2.40
N GLU A 63 -1.10 9.06 -1.78
CA GLU A 63 -0.23 10.07 -1.19
C GLU A 63 0.59 9.54 -0.02
N GLU A 64 -0.01 8.75 0.87
CA GLU A 64 0.69 8.15 2.00
C GLU A 64 1.69 7.08 1.54
N PHE A 65 1.31 6.28 0.56
CA PHE A 65 2.21 5.32 -0.08
C PHE A 65 3.43 6.05 -0.67
N LEU A 66 3.22 7.09 -1.48
CA LEU A 66 4.31 7.89 -2.03
C LEU A 66 5.17 8.56 -0.96
N ALA A 67 4.56 9.09 0.10
CA ALA A 67 5.26 9.78 1.18
C ALA A 67 6.25 8.86 1.91
N GLU A 68 5.93 7.57 2.05
CA GLU A 68 6.81 6.60 2.69
C GLU A 68 7.89 6.04 1.73
N PHE A 69 7.62 5.99 0.42
CA PHE A 69 8.58 5.48 -0.57
C PHE A 69 9.50 6.55 -1.20
N TYR A 70 9.09 7.81 -1.18
CA TYR A 70 9.85 8.95 -1.74
C TYR A 70 10.26 10.01 -0.70
N GLY A 71 9.92 9.82 0.57
CA GLY A 71 10.41 10.64 1.70
C GLY A 71 11.82 10.26 2.14
#